data_AF-H0SEJ2-F1
#
_entry.id   AF-H0SEJ2-F1
#
_cell.length_a   1.000
_cell.length_b   1.000
_cell.length_c   1.000
_cell.angle_alpha   90.00
_cell.angle_beta   90.00
_cell.angle_gamma   90.00
#
_symmetry.space_group_name_H-M   'P 1'
#
loop_
_entity.id
_entity.type
_entity.pdbx_description
1 polymer ?
#
loop_
_entity_poly.entity_id
_entity_poly.type
_entity_poly.pdbx_seq_one_letter_code
_entity_poly.pdbx_strand_id
1 'polypeptide(L)'
;MTGRLARGVANRVMREVGPISPDAPAFPHAATALGPLKAAAEKQGKVDFTNLWAGQALPLGRERPAAELTRTLAEQALARLAKLAG
;
A
#
# COMPACT_ATOMS: atom_id res chain seq x y z
N MET A 1 8.60 -6.91 5.94
CA MET A 1 8.59 -7.40 4.54
C MET A 1 9.76 -6.87 3.70
N THR A 2 10.28 -5.64 3.89
CA THR A 2 11.42 -5.10 3.12
C THR A 2 12.70 -4.86 3.95
N GLY A 3 12.58 -4.78 5.28
CA GLY A 3 13.70 -4.42 6.18
C GLY A 3 13.76 -2.93 6.52
N ARG A 4 12.76 -2.14 6.09
CA ARG A 4 12.53 -0.74 6.49
C ARG A 4 11.04 -0.48 6.67
N LEU A 5 10.67 0.50 7.49
CA LEU A 5 9.27 0.85 7.74
C LEU A 5 8.58 1.32 6.45
N ALA A 6 7.39 0.75 6.20
CA ALA A 6 6.53 1.09 5.07
C ALA A 6 5.06 0.81 5.44
N ARG A 7 4.12 1.50 4.78
CA ARG A 7 2.67 1.36 5.05
C ARG A 7 1.97 0.56 3.95
N GLY A 8 1.21 -0.44 4.37
CA GLY A 8 0.36 -1.22 3.48
C GLY A 8 -0.87 -1.75 4.19
N VAL A 9 -1.76 -2.38 3.42
CA VAL A 9 -2.91 -3.13 3.93
C VAL A 9 -2.40 -4.33 4.73
N ALA A 10 -2.90 -4.49 5.95
CA ALA A 10 -2.48 -5.59 6.82
C ALA A 10 -2.85 -6.95 6.23
N ASN A 11 -1.85 -7.80 6.04
CA ASN A 11 -2.01 -9.18 5.58
C ASN A 11 -1.56 -10.17 6.67
N ARG A 12 -1.52 -11.47 6.34
CA ARG A 12 -1.22 -12.54 7.28
C ARG A 12 0.18 -12.41 7.89
N VAL A 13 1.22 -12.20 7.09
CA VAL A 13 2.59 -12.08 7.61
C VAL A 13 2.72 -10.92 8.60
N MET A 14 2.05 -9.79 8.36
CA MET A 14 2.05 -8.66 9.31
C MET A 14 1.31 -8.97 10.61
N ARG A 15 0.25 -9.79 10.57
CA ARG A 15 -0.50 -10.19 11.77
C ARG A 15 0.22 -11.25 12.60
N GLU A 16 0.90 -12.18 11.94
CA GLU A 16 1.55 -13.33 12.61
C GLU A 16 2.99 -13.04 13.04
N VAL A 17 3.79 -12.36 12.21
CA VAL A 17 5.20 -12.02 12.51
C VAL A 17 5.33 -10.63 13.15
N GLY A 18 4.29 -9.82 13.04
CA GLY A 18 4.25 -8.45 13.52
C GLY A 18 4.48 -7.43 12.40
N PRO A 19 3.79 -6.27 12.45
CA PRO A 19 4.00 -5.20 11.47
C PRO A 19 5.39 -4.55 11.62
N ILE A 20 6.01 -4.69 12.79
CA ILE A 20 7.39 -4.34 13.11
C ILE A 20 7.97 -5.55 13.86
N SER A 21 9.10 -6.08 13.40
CA SER A 21 9.76 -7.25 13.99
C SER A 21 11.25 -6.95 14.15
N PRO A 22 11.83 -7.19 15.34
CA PRO A 22 13.27 -7.03 15.58
C PRO A 22 14.10 -8.09 14.81
N ASP A 23 13.49 -9.21 14.44
CA ASP A 23 14.16 -10.32 13.73
C ASP A 23 14.25 -10.09 12.23
N ALA A 24 13.59 -9.04 11.70
CA ALA A 24 13.61 -8.73 10.29
C ALA A 24 15.02 -8.27 9.87
N PRO A 25 15.65 -8.90 8.85
CA PRO A 25 16.91 -8.41 8.31
C PRO A 25 16.80 -6.95 7.84
N ALA A 26 17.88 -6.19 7.97
CA ALA A 26 17.92 -4.82 7.49
C ALA A 26 17.63 -4.72 5.99
N PHE A 27 17.05 -3.60 5.56
CA PHE A 27 16.82 -3.33 4.15
C PHE A 27 18.12 -3.42 3.33
N PRO A 28 18.11 -4.04 2.13
CA PRO A 28 16.95 -4.62 1.42
C PRO A 28 16.72 -6.13 1.65
N HIS A 29 17.43 -6.74 2.60
CA HIS A 29 17.58 -8.20 2.67
C HIS A 29 16.32 -8.97 3.09
N ALA A 30 15.41 -8.38 3.86
CA ALA A 30 14.19 -9.07 4.30
C ALA A 30 13.23 -9.43 3.15
N ALA A 31 13.28 -8.71 2.02
CA ALA A 31 12.43 -8.99 0.87
C ALA A 31 12.75 -10.35 0.22
N THR A 32 14.04 -10.69 0.15
CA THR A 32 14.51 -11.94 -0.46
C THR A 32 13.98 -13.17 0.28
N ALA A 33 13.95 -13.12 1.62
CA ALA A 33 13.47 -14.23 2.45
C ALA A 33 11.98 -14.56 2.22
N LEU A 34 11.15 -13.56 1.93
CA LEU A 34 9.71 -13.74 1.71
C LEU A 34 9.35 -14.02 0.25
N GLY A 35 10.29 -13.87 -0.69
CA GLY A 35 10.05 -14.00 -2.14
C GLY A 35 9.35 -15.32 -2.54
N PRO A 36 9.86 -16.49 -2.12
CA PRO A 36 9.22 -17.77 -2.42
C PRO A 36 7.80 -17.90 -1.86
N LEU A 37 7.56 -17.41 -0.64
CA LEU A 37 6.24 -17.43 0.01
C LEU A 37 5.24 -16.52 -0.71
N LYS A 38 5.67 -15.31 -1.10
CA LYS A 38 4.88 -14.40 -1.93
C LYS A 38 4.49 -15.07 -3.25
N ALA A 39 5.46 -15.63 -3.98
CA ALA A 39 5.20 -16.28 -5.27
C ALA A 39 4.23 -17.46 -5.14
N ALA A 40 4.36 -18.29 -4.10
CA ALA A 40 3.48 -19.43 -3.87
C ALA A 40 2.04 -19.00 -3.47
N ALA A 41 1.91 -17.96 -2.65
CA ALA A 41 0.61 -17.41 -2.24
C ALA A 41 -0.12 -16.74 -3.42
N GLU A 42 0.57 -15.92 -4.21
CA GLU A 42 -0.02 -15.20 -5.34
C GLU A 42 -0.53 -16.15 -6.43
N LYS A 43 0.17 -17.27 -6.69
CA LYS A 43 -0.33 -18.34 -7.58
C LYS A 43 -1.66 -18.94 -7.13
N GLN A 44 -2.00 -18.84 -5.84
CA GLN A 44 -3.26 -19.30 -5.26
C GLN A 44 -4.28 -18.16 -5.11
N GLY A 45 -4.01 -16.97 -5.65
CA GLY A 45 -4.84 -15.78 -5.46
C GLY A 45 -4.81 -15.22 -4.03
N LYS A 46 -3.80 -15.59 -3.22
CA LYS A 46 -3.64 -15.12 -1.84
C LYS A 46 -2.60 -14.01 -1.77
N VAL A 47 -2.82 -13.06 -0.88
CA VAL A 47 -1.96 -11.88 -0.67
C VAL A 47 -1.24 -11.90 0.69
N ASP A 48 -1.17 -13.08 1.30
CA ASP A 48 -0.69 -13.31 2.67
C ASP A 48 0.74 -12.80 2.94
N PHE A 49 1.59 -12.78 1.90
CA PHE A 49 2.99 -12.34 1.93
C PHE A 49 3.28 -11.22 0.92
N THR A 50 2.23 -10.59 0.38
CA THR A 50 2.34 -9.56 -0.65
C THR A 50 2.49 -8.18 -0.01
N ASN A 51 3.43 -7.38 -0.52
CA ASN A 51 3.55 -5.97 -0.18
C ASN A 51 2.37 -5.16 -0.76
N LEU A 52 1.25 -5.08 -0.04
CA LEU A 52 0.05 -4.32 -0.44
C LEU A 52 0.18 -2.84 -0.06
N TRP A 53 1.08 -2.10 -0.72
CA TRP A 53 1.32 -0.69 -0.39
C TRP A 53 0.09 0.18 -0.55
N ALA A 54 -0.22 0.95 0.50
CA ALA A 54 -1.40 1.81 0.53
C ALA A 54 -1.29 2.88 1.62
N GLY A 55 -1.80 4.07 1.34
CA GLY A 55 -2.03 5.11 2.34
C GLY A 55 -3.26 4.82 3.22
N GLN A 56 -3.45 5.60 4.28
CA GLN A 56 -4.62 5.45 5.16
C GLN A 56 -5.95 5.81 4.47
N ALA A 57 -5.90 6.68 3.45
CA ALA A 57 -7.06 7.08 2.65
C ALA A 57 -7.44 6.07 1.55
N LEU A 58 -6.90 4.85 1.56
CA LEU A 58 -7.22 3.81 0.58
C LEU A 58 -8.73 3.62 0.32
N PRO A 59 -9.63 3.62 1.32
CA PRO A 59 -11.07 3.45 1.09
C PRO A 59 -11.72 4.58 0.26
N LEU A 60 -11.05 5.74 0.11
CA LEU A 60 -11.52 6.84 -0.73
C LEU A 60 -11.18 6.63 -2.22
N GLY A 61 -10.28 5.69 -2.52
CA GLY A 61 -9.86 5.38 -3.88
C GLY A 61 -11.01 4.85 -4.73
N ARG A 62 -11.08 5.33 -5.97
CA ARG A 62 -12.01 4.83 -7.00
C ARG A 62 -11.22 4.49 -8.24
N GLU A 63 -11.55 3.35 -8.84
CA GLU A 63 -10.96 2.96 -10.12
C GLU A 63 -11.46 3.90 -11.22
N ARG A 64 -10.53 4.59 -11.89
CA ARG A 64 -10.78 5.53 -12.99
C ARG A 64 -9.55 5.62 -13.89
N PRO A 65 -9.72 5.98 -15.18
CA PRO A 65 -8.60 6.37 -16.03
C PRO A 65 -7.80 7.51 -15.39
N ALA A 66 -6.47 7.41 -15.42
CA ALA A 66 -5.58 8.39 -14.76
C ALA A 66 -5.81 9.84 -15.23
N ALA A 67 -6.12 10.03 -16.52
CA ALA A 67 -6.43 11.34 -17.07
C ALA A 67 -7.71 11.95 -16.51
N GLU A 68 -8.76 11.13 -16.32
CA GLU A 68 -10.03 11.57 -15.74
C GLU A 68 -9.87 11.89 -14.25
N LEU A 69 -9.14 11.04 -13.51
CA LEU A 69 -8.83 11.27 -12.09
C LEU A 69 -8.11 12.60 -11.90
N THR A 70 -7.08 12.87 -12.72
CA THR A 70 -6.30 14.11 -12.64
C THR A 70 -7.18 15.35 -12.85
N ARG A 71 -8.05 15.33 -13.87
CA ARG A 71 -8.98 16.45 -14.14
C ARG A 71 -9.97 16.63 -12.99
N THR A 72 -10.57 15.54 -12.52
CA THR A 72 -11.51 15.58 -11.38
C THR A 72 -10.85 16.19 -10.14
N LEU A 73 -9.62 15.79 -9.82
CA LEU A 73 -8.90 16.32 -8.66
C LEU A 73 -8.63 17.84 -8.81
N ALA A 74 -8.23 18.29 -10.00
CA ALA A 74 -8.01 19.71 -10.28
C ALA A 74 -9.31 20.53 -10.13
N GLU A 75 -10.41 20.06 -10.72
CA GLU A 75 -11.73 20.69 -10.64
C GLU A 75 -12.21 20.80 -9.18
N GLN A 76 -12.11 19.71 -8.42
CA GLN A 76 -12.50 19.67 -7.01
C GLN A 76 -11.63 20.59 -6.14
N ALA A 77 -10.32 20.65 -6.41
CA ALA A 77 -9.41 21.54 -5.71
C ALA A 77 -9.74 23.01 -5.96
N LEU A 78 -9.94 23.42 -7.22
CA LEU A 78 -10.34 24.78 -7.58
C LEU A 78 -11.66 25.17 -6.93
N ALA A 79 -12.66 24.30 -6.97
CA ALA A 79 -13.94 24.52 -6.30
C ALA A 79 -13.80 24.68 -4.79
N ARG A 80 -12.85 23.99 -4.15
CA ARG A 80 -12.57 24.17 -2.73
C ARG A 80 -11.83 25.45 -2.39
N LEU A 81 -10.84 25.84 -3.19
CA LEU A 81 -10.14 27.11 -3.00
C LEU A 81 -11.07 28.30 -3.14
N ALA A 82 -11.98 28.30 -4.13
CA ALA A 82 -12.97 29.37 -4.29
C ALA A 82 -13.89 29.52 -3.06
N LYS A 83 -14.32 28.41 -2.45
CA LYS A 83 -15.14 28.42 -1.23
C LYS A 83 -14.39 28.88 0.03
N LEU A 84 -13.07 28.78 0.05
CA LEU A 84 -12.24 29.24 1.16
C LEU A 84 -11.85 30.72 1.04
N ALA A 85 -11.97 31.29 -0.17
CA ALA A 85 -11.61 32.67 -0.47
C ALA A 85 -12.77 33.66 -0.29
N GLY A 86 -14.00 33.17 -0.11
CA GLY A 86 -15.17 33.95 0.30
C GLY A 86 -15.55 33.67 1.75
#